data_AF-A0A317UKS8-F1
#
_entry.id   AF-A0A317UKS8-F1
#
_cell.length_a   1.000
_cell.length_b   1.000
_cell.length_c   1.000
_cell.angle_alpha   90.00
_cell.angle_beta   90.00
_cell.angle_gamma   90.00
#
_symmetry.space_group_name_H-M   'P 1'
#
loop_
_entity.id
_entity.type
_entity.pdbx_description
1 polymer ?
#
loop_
_entity_poly.entity_id
_entity_poly.type
_entity_poly.pdbx_seq_one_letter_code
_entity_poly.pdbx_strand_id
1 'polypeptide(L)'
;STTSPNNNKRTKARTPLPPIPTTLASASASDLLILRLRDEASTPWSAINQAWTDLTGISVGGSTLRARYNTMKKNFVVVDPGDEAKILQAKKDVEGRLETEKWRLIAEEVGKAGGGTYPGECLRKYVREMEKGKKSASA
;
A
#
# COMPACT_ATOMS: atom_id res chain seq x y z
N SER A 1 24.38 -12.17 -41.77
CA SER A 1 23.06 -12.57 -41.24
C SER A 1 23.26 -13.33 -39.95
N THR A 2 23.03 -12.69 -38.80
CA THR A 2 23.28 -13.31 -37.50
C THR A 2 21.96 -13.29 -36.73
N THR A 3 21.30 -14.44 -36.70
CA THR A 3 19.98 -14.63 -36.08
C THR A 3 20.15 -14.90 -34.59
N SER A 4 19.77 -13.94 -33.75
CA SER A 4 19.64 -14.10 -32.30
C SER A 4 18.43 -14.99 -31.96
N PRO A 5 18.55 -16.02 -31.09
CA PRO A 5 17.40 -16.81 -30.68
C PRO A 5 16.60 -16.09 -29.58
N ASN A 6 15.36 -15.73 -29.91
CA ASN A 6 14.37 -15.14 -29.03
C ASN A 6 13.83 -16.19 -28.04
N ASN A 7 14.27 -16.16 -26.77
CA ASN A 7 13.75 -17.04 -25.73
C ASN A 7 12.39 -16.53 -25.22
N ASN A 8 11.35 -16.79 -26.00
CA ASN A 8 9.98 -16.44 -25.63
C ASN A 8 9.43 -17.50 -24.68
N LYS A 9 9.77 -17.37 -23.39
CA LYS A 9 9.28 -18.24 -22.31
C LYS A 9 7.77 -18.00 -22.13
N ARG A 10 6.95 -18.78 -22.85
CA ARG A 10 5.48 -18.82 -22.72
C ARG A 10 5.10 -18.90 -21.25
N THR A 11 4.60 -17.80 -20.69
CA THR A 11 3.95 -17.79 -19.38
C THR A 11 2.69 -18.64 -19.51
N LYS A 12 2.67 -19.82 -18.88
CA LYS A 12 1.46 -20.64 -18.78
C LYS A 12 0.32 -19.76 -18.25
N ALA A 13 -0.86 -19.86 -18.86
CA ALA A 13 -2.06 -19.19 -18.39
C ALA A 13 -2.25 -19.52 -16.90
N ARG A 14 -2.30 -18.49 -16.05
CA ARG A 14 -2.48 -18.67 -14.61
C ARG A 14 -3.93 -19.05 -14.35
N THR A 15 -4.15 -20.20 -13.71
CA THR A 15 -5.48 -20.56 -13.21
C THR A 15 -5.99 -19.42 -12.33
N PRO A 16 -7.15 -18.81 -12.63
CA PRO A 16 -7.69 -17.75 -11.80
C PRO A 16 -8.05 -18.31 -10.43
N LEU A 17 -7.53 -17.68 -9.39
CA LEU A 17 -7.85 -18.02 -8.01
C LEU A 17 -9.13 -17.28 -7.57
N PRO A 18 -9.93 -17.86 -6.66
CA PRO A 18 -11.09 -17.17 -6.11
C PRO A 18 -10.67 -15.91 -5.35
N PRO A 19 -11.59 -14.95 -5.13
CA PRO A 19 -11.34 -13.76 -4.32
C PRO A 19 -10.75 -14.09 -2.95
N ILE A 20 -9.99 -13.14 -2.39
CA ILE A 20 -9.44 -13.28 -1.04
C ILE A 20 -10.56 -12.92 -0.04
N PRO A 21 -10.83 -13.75 0.97
CA PRO A 21 -11.90 -13.49 1.93
C PRO A 21 -11.66 -12.19 2.70
N THR A 22 -12.75 -11.48 3.00
CA THR A 22 -12.73 -10.23 3.78
C THR A 22 -12.99 -10.47 5.26
N THR A 23 -13.55 -11.62 5.63
CA THR A 23 -13.79 -12.02 7.02
C THR A 23 -13.39 -13.48 7.24
N LEU A 24 -13.06 -13.85 8.47
CA LEU A 24 -12.75 -15.25 8.81
C LEU A 24 -13.91 -16.20 8.48
N ALA A 25 -15.16 -15.78 8.69
CA ALA A 25 -16.35 -16.57 8.38
C ALA A 25 -16.51 -16.87 6.88
N SER A 26 -16.02 -15.97 6.02
CA SER A 26 -16.04 -16.14 4.55
C SER A 26 -14.86 -16.95 4.00
N ALA A 27 -13.91 -17.36 4.84
CA ALA A 27 -12.71 -18.06 4.39
C ALA A 27 -13.03 -19.48 3.92
N SER A 28 -12.54 -19.86 2.74
CA SER A 28 -12.68 -21.23 2.25
C SER A 28 -11.82 -22.22 3.04
N ALA A 29 -12.07 -23.52 2.90
CA ALA A 29 -11.21 -24.56 3.49
C ALA A 29 -9.73 -24.39 3.08
N SER A 30 -9.48 -23.98 1.84
CA SER A 30 -8.14 -23.72 1.32
C SER A 30 -7.49 -22.48 1.95
N ASP A 31 -8.28 -21.46 2.30
CA ASP A 31 -7.80 -20.26 2.99
C ASP A 31 -7.49 -20.56 4.47
N LEU A 32 -8.38 -21.30 5.13
CA LEU A 32 -8.21 -21.75 6.51
C LEU A 32 -6.96 -22.64 6.67
N LEU A 33 -6.66 -23.48 5.69
CA LEU A 33 -5.42 -24.27 5.66
C LEU A 33 -4.18 -23.36 5.72
N ILE A 34 -4.12 -22.30 4.90
CA ILE A 34 -2.99 -21.37 4.87
C ILE A 34 -2.83 -20.69 6.23
N LEU A 35 -3.93 -20.20 6.81
CA LEU A 35 -3.94 -19.54 8.11
C LEU A 35 -3.45 -20.48 9.21
N ARG A 36 -4.02 -21.68 9.30
CA ARG A 36 -3.65 -22.69 10.30
C ARG A 36 -2.18 -23.07 10.23
N LEU A 37 -1.70 -23.46 9.04
CA LEU A 37 -0.31 -23.91 8.89
C LEU A 37 0.69 -22.79 9.18
N ARG A 38 0.32 -21.54 8.87
CA ARG A 38 1.21 -20.41 9.09
C ARG A 38 1.20 -19.93 10.55
N ASP A 39 0.02 -19.75 11.14
CA ASP A 39 -0.14 -19.13 12.46
C ASP A 39 0.09 -20.13 13.60
N GLU A 40 -0.39 -21.38 13.47
CA GLU A 40 -0.27 -22.38 14.54
C GLU A 40 1.02 -23.20 14.43
N ALA A 41 1.35 -23.64 13.22
CA ALA A 41 2.46 -24.58 12.99
C ALA A 41 3.76 -23.90 12.51
N SER A 42 3.76 -22.57 12.29
CA SER A 42 4.90 -21.81 11.74
C SER A 42 5.52 -22.44 10.49
N THR A 43 4.69 -23.09 9.67
CA THR A 43 5.13 -23.92 8.55
C THR A 43 5.83 -23.05 7.49
N PRO A 44 6.93 -23.54 6.85
CA PRO A 44 7.56 -22.84 5.75
C PRO A 44 6.66 -22.78 4.51
N TRP A 45 6.77 -21.69 3.74
CA TRP A 45 5.89 -21.44 2.59
C TRP A 45 5.94 -22.53 1.50
N SER A 46 7.06 -23.24 1.36
CA SER A 46 7.18 -24.36 0.42
C SER A 46 6.22 -25.50 0.80
N ALA A 47 6.19 -25.89 2.07
CA ALA A 47 5.29 -26.92 2.58
C ALA A 47 3.82 -26.47 2.57
N ILE A 48 3.54 -25.18 2.83
CA ILE A 48 2.19 -24.62 2.69
C ILE A 48 1.73 -24.69 1.22
N ASN A 49 2.59 -24.34 0.26
CA ASN A 49 2.26 -24.45 -1.17
C ASN A 49 1.96 -25.89 -1.57
N GLN A 50 2.73 -26.86 -1.06
CA GLN A 50 2.49 -28.27 -1.33
C GLN A 50 1.14 -28.70 -0.78
N ALA A 51 0.90 -28.50 0.52
CA ALA A 51 -0.36 -28.89 1.17
C ALA A 51 -1.59 -28.23 0.52
N TRP A 52 -1.47 -26.96 0.12
CA TRP A 52 -2.55 -26.26 -0.58
C TRP A 52 -2.78 -26.78 -2.01
N THR A 53 -1.69 -27.13 -2.73
CA THR A 53 -1.77 -27.76 -4.04
C THR A 53 -2.42 -29.15 -3.94
N ASP A 54 -2.07 -29.93 -2.91
CA ASP A 54 -2.65 -31.25 -2.67
C ASP A 54 -4.15 -31.16 -2.36
N LEU A 55 -4.57 -30.13 -1.61
CA LEU A 55 -5.98 -29.90 -1.28
C LEU A 55 -6.81 -29.42 -2.48
N THR A 56 -6.25 -28.55 -3.33
CA THR A 56 -7.02 -27.85 -4.38
C THR A 56 -6.79 -28.39 -5.79
N GLY A 57 -5.74 -29.17 -6.01
CA GLY A 57 -5.25 -29.57 -7.32
C GLY A 57 -4.63 -28.43 -8.14
N ILE A 58 -4.48 -27.22 -7.59
CA ILE A 58 -4.00 -26.04 -8.32
C ILE A 58 -2.55 -25.72 -7.92
N SER A 59 -1.67 -25.64 -8.91
CA SER A 59 -0.30 -25.17 -8.72
C SER A 59 -0.22 -23.64 -8.79
N VAL A 60 0.43 -23.03 -7.80
CA VAL A 60 0.63 -21.57 -7.73
C VAL A 60 2.10 -21.20 -7.56
N GLY A 61 2.47 -19.98 -7.96
CA GLY A 61 3.83 -19.48 -7.76
C GLY A 61 4.13 -19.22 -6.28
N GLY A 62 5.40 -19.36 -5.87
CA GLY A 62 5.81 -19.34 -4.46
C GLY A 62 5.45 -18.10 -3.65
N SER A 63 5.19 -16.95 -4.28
CA SER A 63 4.74 -15.72 -3.60
C SER A 63 3.21 -15.61 -3.45
N THR A 64 2.44 -16.44 -4.17
CA THR A 64 0.98 -16.31 -4.31
C THR A 64 0.27 -16.50 -2.97
N LEU A 65 0.54 -17.61 -2.26
CA LEU A 65 -0.10 -17.89 -0.98
C LEU A 65 0.36 -16.95 0.14
N ARG A 66 1.60 -16.47 0.07
CA ARG A 66 2.09 -15.44 1.01
C ARG A 66 1.36 -14.12 0.83
N ALA A 67 1.16 -13.68 -0.42
CA ALA A 67 0.37 -12.50 -0.70
C ALA A 67 -1.08 -12.69 -0.23
N ARG A 68 -1.68 -13.85 -0.52
CA ARG A 68 -3.03 -14.20 -0.09
C ARG A 68 -3.19 -14.16 1.43
N TYR A 69 -2.27 -14.79 2.16
CA TYR A 69 -2.21 -14.76 3.62
C TYR A 69 -2.11 -13.34 4.17
N ASN A 70 -1.17 -12.54 3.67
CA ASN A 70 -0.98 -11.17 4.14
C ASN A 70 -2.23 -10.32 3.94
N THR A 71 -2.94 -10.50 2.82
CA THR A 71 -4.21 -9.81 2.56
C THR A 71 -5.29 -10.29 3.53
N MET A 72 -5.41 -11.59 3.79
CA MET A 72 -6.37 -12.09 4.81
C MET A 72 -6.08 -11.50 6.19
N LYS A 73 -4.81 -11.47 6.63
CA LYS A 73 -4.45 -10.89 7.93
C LYS A 73 -4.81 -9.42 8.03
N LYS A 74 -4.72 -8.65 6.94
CA LYS A 74 -5.17 -7.25 6.90
C LYS A 74 -6.70 -7.14 6.92
N ASN A 75 -7.38 -7.93 6.09
CA ASN A 75 -8.83 -7.90 5.97
C ASN A 75 -9.53 -8.26 7.29
N PHE A 76 -8.93 -9.15 8.09
CA PHE A 76 -9.51 -9.61 9.34
C PHE A 76 -9.20 -8.70 10.53
N VAL A 77 -8.44 -7.61 10.32
CA VAL A 77 -8.28 -6.58 11.35
C VAL A 77 -9.62 -5.86 11.50
N VAL A 78 -10.20 -5.98 12.69
CA VAL A 78 -11.36 -5.20 13.09
C VAL A 78 -10.85 -3.97 13.84
N VAL A 79 -11.18 -2.78 13.35
CA VAL A 79 -10.97 -1.53 14.07
C VAL A 79 -12.17 -1.33 15.00
N ASP A 80 -11.91 -0.98 16.26
CA ASP A 80 -12.97 -0.70 17.23
C ASP A 80 -13.79 0.52 16.75
N PRO A 81 -15.12 0.41 16.61
CA PRO A 81 -15.97 1.54 16.26
C PRO A 81 -15.84 2.74 17.23
N GLY A 82 -15.52 2.49 18.51
CA GLY A 82 -15.26 3.52 19.51
C GLY A 82 -13.98 4.32 19.26
N ASP A 83 -13.10 3.85 18.38
CA ASP A 83 -11.89 4.56 17.96
C ASP A 83 -12.10 5.38 16.68
N GLU A 84 -13.24 5.26 15.99
CA GLU A 84 -13.47 5.97 14.71
C GLU A 84 -13.32 7.49 14.87
N ALA A 85 -13.97 8.08 15.87
CA ALA A 85 -13.85 9.50 16.17
C ALA A 85 -12.41 9.90 16.55
N LYS A 86 -11.69 9.03 17.29
CA LYS A 86 -10.30 9.27 17.69
C LYS A 86 -9.36 9.25 16.48
N ILE A 87 -9.58 8.31 15.55
CA ILE A 87 -8.82 8.19 14.30
C ILE A 87 -9.04 9.42 13.43
N LEU A 88 -10.29 9.85 13.25
CA LEU A 88 -10.60 11.05 12.46
C LEU A 88 -10.01 12.31 13.07
N GLN A 89 -10.09 12.46 14.39
CA GLN A 89 -9.50 13.60 15.09
C GLN A 89 -7.96 13.59 14.99
N ALA A 90 -7.32 12.44 15.23
CA ALA A 90 -5.89 12.28 15.10
C ALA A 90 -5.40 12.59 13.67
N LYS A 91 -6.12 12.13 12.65
CA LYS A 91 -5.84 12.47 11.25
C LYS A 91 -5.86 13.97 11.03
N LYS A 92 -6.93 14.65 11.47
CA LYS A 92 -7.08 16.11 11.35
C LYS A 92 -5.92 16.85 12.03
N ASP A 93 -5.56 16.44 13.24
CA ASP A 93 -4.49 17.09 14.02
C ASP A 93 -3.10 16.86 13.41
N VAL A 94 -2.85 15.67 12.86
CA VAL A 94 -1.60 15.38 12.13
C VAL A 94 -1.54 16.18 10.83
N GLU A 95 -2.61 16.20 10.04
CA GLU A 95 -2.65 16.94 8.77
C GLU A 95 -2.49 18.45 8.99
N GLY A 96 -3.12 19.01 10.02
CA GLY A 96 -2.96 20.42 10.38
C GLY A 96 -1.50 20.76 10.72
N ARG A 97 -0.85 19.94 11.56
CA ARG A 97 0.58 20.13 11.91
C ARG A 97 1.49 19.98 10.71
N LEU A 98 1.27 18.97 9.87
CA LEU A 98 2.06 18.75 8.66
C LEU A 98 1.88 19.89 7.65
N GLU A 99 0.69 20.47 7.54
CA GLU A 99 0.48 21.61 6.66
C GLU A 99 1.27 22.83 7.14
N THR A 100 1.20 23.17 8.43
CA THR A 100 2.00 24.26 9.00
C THR A 100 3.49 24.02 8.82
N GLU A 101 3.96 22.80 9.14
CA GLU A 101 5.39 22.46 9.07
C GLU A 101 5.91 22.45 7.63
N LYS A 102 5.12 21.95 6.67
CA LYS A 102 5.45 21.99 5.25
C LYS A 102 5.79 23.41 4.81
N TRP A 103 4.96 24.39 5.18
CA TRP A 103 5.18 25.78 4.78
C TRP A 103 6.30 26.47 5.55
N ARG A 104 6.56 26.05 6.79
CA ARG A 104 7.76 26.47 7.54
C ARG A 104 9.04 26.00 6.83
N LEU A 105 9.08 24.72 6.44
CA LEU A 105 10.23 24.14 5.73
C LEU A 105 10.44 24.79 4.36
N ILE A 106 9.37 25.04 3.60
CA ILE A 106 9.47 25.76 2.33
C ILE A 106 10.06 27.16 2.54
N ALA A 107 9.64 27.90 3.57
CA ALA A 107 10.21 29.21 3.87
C ALA A 107 11.70 29.15 4.21
N GLU A 108 12.11 28.12 4.96
CA GLU A 108 13.51 27.87 5.28
C GLU A 108 14.34 27.58 4.02
N GLU A 109 13.85 26.72 3.13
CA GLU A 109 14.53 26.39 1.87
C GLU A 109 14.61 27.59 0.90
N VAL A 110 13.57 28.44 0.86
CA VAL A 110 13.62 29.71 0.11
C VAL A 110 14.74 30.61 0.65
N GLY A 111 14.88 30.73 1.97
CA GLY A 111 15.96 31.49 2.59
C GLY A 111 17.36 30.90 2.26
N LYS A 112 17.52 29.58 2.34
CA LYS A 112 18.78 28.89 1.98
C LYS A 112 19.16 29.09 0.51
N ALA A 113 18.18 29.18 -0.37
CA ALA A 113 18.38 29.48 -1.79
C ALA A 113 18.71 30.97 -2.08
N GLY A 114 18.88 31.80 -1.05
CA GLY A 114 19.14 33.23 -1.19
C GLY A 114 17.89 34.09 -1.39
N GLY A 115 16.70 33.50 -1.22
CA GLY A 115 15.44 34.22 -1.20
C GLY A 115 15.21 35.00 0.09
N GLY A 116 14.10 35.76 0.14
CA GLY A 116 13.70 36.52 1.32
C GLY A 116 13.24 35.63 2.48
N THR A 117 13.16 36.23 3.67
CA THR A 117 12.53 35.59 4.84
C THR A 117 11.02 35.84 4.81
N TYR A 118 10.24 34.76 4.76
CA TYR A 118 8.79 34.84 4.68
C TYR A 118 8.12 33.95 5.74
N PRO A 119 7.00 34.38 6.35
CA PRO A 119 6.14 33.46 7.08
C PRO A 119 5.59 32.38 6.14
N GLY A 120 5.52 31.13 6.62
CA GLY A 120 5.02 30.00 5.81
C GLY A 120 3.62 30.23 5.22
N GLU A 121 2.71 30.83 6.00
CA GLU A 121 1.34 31.16 5.53
C GLU A 121 1.33 32.18 4.37
N CYS A 122 2.30 33.10 4.32
CA CYS A 122 2.44 34.03 3.20
C CYS A 122 2.81 33.26 1.91
N LEU A 123 3.76 32.33 2.00
CA LEU A 123 4.16 31.49 0.87
C LEU A 123 3.04 30.55 0.43
N ARG A 124 2.28 29.97 1.38
CA ARG A 124 1.09 29.16 1.09
C ARG A 124 0.09 29.91 0.23
N LYS A 125 -0.29 31.12 0.67
CA LYS A 125 -1.24 31.96 -0.07
C LYS A 125 -0.66 32.34 -1.43
N TYR A 126 0.63 32.67 -1.49
CA TYR A 126 1.30 33.05 -2.72
C TYR A 126 1.26 31.93 -3.78
N VAL A 127 1.66 30.71 -3.40
CA VAL A 127 1.65 29.53 -4.29
C VAL A 127 0.23 29.21 -4.74
N ARG A 128 -0.76 29.21 -3.83
CA ARG A 128 -2.17 28.97 -4.17
C ARG A 128 -2.70 29.94 -5.24
N GLU A 129 -2.28 31.20 -5.21
CA GLU A 129 -2.69 32.18 -6.21
C GLU A 129 -1.93 32.02 -7.54
N MET A 130 -0.67 31.53 -7.51
CA MET A 130 0.05 31.13 -8.72
C MET A 130 -0.61 29.93 -9.41
N GLU A 131 -0.99 28.90 -8.65
CA GLU A 131 -1.65 27.69 -9.18
C GLU A 131 -3.02 27.99 -9.80
N LYS A 132 -3.74 28.99 -9.28
CA LYS A 132 -5.00 29.47 -9.86
C LYS A 132 -4.81 30.35 -11.10
N GLY A 133 -3.58 30.57 -11.54
CA GLY A 133 -3.25 31.46 -12.66
C GLY A 133 -3.52 32.95 -12.37
N LYS A 134 -3.76 33.33 -11.12
CA LYS A 134 -4.03 34.74 -10.73
C LYS A 134 -2.75 35.56 -10.56
N LYS A 135 -1.61 34.89 -10.47
CA LYS A 135 -0.28 35.49 -10.52
C LYS A 135 0.52 34.82 -11.62
N SER A 136 0.66 35.50 -12.76
CA SER A 136 1.69 35.17 -13.74
C SER A 136 3.05 35.52 -13.15
N ALA A 137 4.01 34.60 -13.22
CA ALA A 137 5.40 34.91 -12.91
C ALA A 137 5.87 36.00 -13.89
N SER A 138 6.12 37.22 -13.38
CA SER A 138 6.96 38.16 -14.09
C SER A 138 8.36 37.54 -14.14
N ALA A 139 8.82 37.30 -15.37
CA ALA A 139 10.16 36.83 -15.70
C ALA A 139 11.24 37.78 -15.18
#